data_AF-A0AAN0JJW1-F1
#
_entry.id   AF-A0AAN0JJW1-F1
#
_cell.length_a   1.000
_cell.length_b   1.000
_cell.length_c   1.000
_cell.angle_alpha   90.00
_cell.angle_beta   90.00
_cell.angle_gamma   90.00
#
_symmetry.space_group_name_H-M   'P 1'
#
loop_
_entity.id
_entity.type
_entity.pdbx_description
1 polymer ?
#
loop_
_entity_poly.entity_id
_entity_poly.type
_entity_poly.pdbx_seq_one_letter_code
_entity_poly.pdbx_strand_id
1 'polypeptide(L)'
;MMSLPFCRHIYKYLLNKKISWEELSFFDLLFMKDWVSWSLGHMSQKWCMFTGLSWEVTLGENEGGGTHSLLSSLSDNSMVADDVLEYVRRYAELRMIK
;
A
#
# COMPACT_ATOMS: atom_id res chain seq x y z
N MET A 1 30.68 12.19 -0.85
CA MET A 1 29.63 11.28 -0.38
C MET A 1 28.61 11.18 -1.50
N MET A 2 28.51 10.02 -2.16
CA MET A 2 27.66 9.83 -3.35
C MET A 2 26.21 9.66 -2.88
N SER A 3 25.29 10.50 -3.35
CA SER A 3 23.85 10.35 -3.06
C SER A 3 23.36 9.13 -3.83
N LEU A 4 22.97 8.08 -3.12
CA LEU A 4 22.27 6.94 -3.72
C LEU A 4 20.83 7.40 -4.04
N PRO A 5 20.29 7.15 -5.24
CA PRO A 5 18.98 7.68 -5.64
C PRO A 5 17.83 6.86 -5.03
N PHE A 6 17.75 6.81 -3.70
CA PHE A 6 16.67 6.14 -2.99
C PHE A 6 15.48 7.07 -2.77
N CYS A 7 14.29 6.48 -2.73
CA CYS A 7 13.08 7.18 -2.33
C CYS A 7 13.19 7.69 -0.88
N ARG A 8 12.53 8.82 -0.59
CA ARG A 8 12.57 9.49 0.73
C ARG A 8 12.23 8.56 1.90
N HIS A 9 11.29 7.64 1.71
CA HIS A 9 10.87 6.70 2.75
C HIS A 9 12.00 5.75 3.18
N ILE A 10 12.91 5.38 2.27
CA ILE A 10 14.06 4.51 2.57
C ILE A 10 15.00 5.22 3.54
N TYR A 11 15.30 6.50 3.30
CA TYR A 11 16.10 7.29 4.23
C TYR A 11 15.44 7.44 5.60
N LYS A 12 14.12 7.61 5.63
CA LYS A 12 13.37 7.66 6.90
C LYS A 12 13.42 6.33 7.63
N TYR A 13 13.26 5.22 6.91
CA TYR A 13 13.37 3.86 7.46
C TYR A 13 14.74 3.66 8.13
N LEU A 14 15.83 3.95 7.41
CA LEU A 14 17.20 3.81 7.91
C LEU A 14 17.49 4.70 9.14
N LEU A 15 16.87 5.87 9.21
CA LEU A 15 17.01 6.81 10.33
C LEU A 15 15.99 6.57 11.46
N ASN A 16 15.23 5.49 11.41
CA ASN A 16 14.14 5.18 12.35
C ASN A 16 13.15 6.34 12.54
N LYS A 17 12.84 7.05 11.44
CA LYS A 17 11.87 8.15 11.40
C LYS A 17 10.52 7.65 10.92
N LYS A 18 9.45 8.32 11.37
CA LYS A 18 8.08 8.04 10.93
C LYS A 18 7.95 8.17 9.40
N ILE A 19 7.45 7.11 8.78
CA ILE A 19 7.10 7.04 7.37
C ILE A 19 5.59 7.30 7.24
N SER A 20 5.20 8.19 6.32
CA SER A 20 3.79 8.45 6.01
C SER A 20 3.35 7.54 4.87
N TRP A 21 2.09 7.06 4.92
CA TRP A 21 1.50 6.30 3.81
C TRP A 21 1.46 7.10 2.52
N GLU A 22 1.42 8.44 2.60
CA GLU A 22 1.45 9.33 1.43
C GLU A 22 2.75 9.19 0.62
N GLU A 23 3.84 8.75 1.27
CA GLU A 23 5.12 8.51 0.61
C GLU A 23 5.10 7.28 -0.29
N LEU A 24 4.02 6.48 -0.24
CA LEU A 24 3.72 5.45 -1.23
C LEU A 24 3.58 6.05 -2.64
N SER A 25 3.17 7.32 -2.77
CA SER A 25 3.01 7.98 -4.08
C SER A 25 4.30 8.09 -4.89
N PHE A 26 5.46 8.07 -4.22
CA PHE A 26 6.76 8.05 -4.89
C PHE A 26 7.09 6.69 -5.50
N PHE A 27 6.34 5.66 -5.13
CA PHE A 27 6.57 4.27 -5.51
C PHE A 27 5.42 3.71 -6.36
N ASP A 28 4.18 3.92 -5.92
CA ASP A 28 2.96 3.45 -6.57
C ASP A 28 1.94 4.60 -6.71
N LEU A 29 2.14 5.39 -7.76
CA LEU A 29 1.31 6.57 -8.05
C LEU A 29 -0.12 6.19 -8.43
N LEU A 30 -0.31 5.03 -9.09
CA LEU A 30 -1.63 4.57 -9.53
C LEU A 30 -2.51 4.24 -8.33
N PHE A 31 -1.98 3.44 -7.40
CA PHE A 31 -2.69 3.12 -6.17
C PHE A 31 -3.09 4.40 -5.39
N MET A 32 -2.16 5.34 -5.26
CA MET A 32 -2.41 6.60 -4.55
C MET A 32 -3.45 7.48 -5.24
N LYS A 33 -3.44 7.54 -6.57
CA LYS A 33 -4.45 8.28 -7.34
C LYS A 33 -5.84 7.67 -7.13
N ASP A 34 -5.93 6.35 -7.17
CA ASP A 34 -7.18 5.64 -6.98
C ASP A 34 -7.73 5.80 -5.55
N TRP A 35 -6.85 5.76 -4.55
CA TRP A 35 -7.17 6.07 -3.16
C TRP A 35 -7.73 7.48 -2.98
N VAL A 36 -7.07 8.49 -3.58
CA VAL A 36 -7.55 9.88 -3.51
C VAL A 36 -8.93 10.02 -4.18
N SER A 37 -9.13 9.38 -5.33
CA SER A 37 -10.43 9.36 -6.02
C SER A 37 -11.54 8.74 -5.15
N TRP A 38 -11.24 7.64 -4.46
CA TRP A 38 -12.17 7.00 -3.53
C TRP A 38 -12.46 7.87 -2.30
N SER A 39 -11.42 8.41 -1.66
CA SER A 39 -11.58 9.23 -0.43
C SER A 39 -12.36 10.52 -0.67
N LEU A 40 -12.29 11.09 -1.88
CA LEU A 40 -13.08 12.25 -2.30
C LEU A 40 -14.51 11.89 -2.73
N GLY A 41 -14.89 10.61 -2.71
CA GLY A 41 -16.21 10.14 -3.12
C GLY A 41 -16.45 10.14 -4.63
N HIS A 42 -15.40 10.32 -5.44
CA HIS A 42 -15.49 10.25 -6.91
C HIS A 42 -15.58 8.82 -7.43
N MET A 43 -15.14 7.84 -6.65
CA MET A 43 -15.31 6.40 -6.90
C MET A 43 -16.35 5.83 -5.92
N SER A 44 -17.28 5.00 -6.42
CA SER A 44 -18.27 4.33 -5.57
C SER A 44 -17.59 3.37 -4.57
N GLN A 45 -18.34 2.89 -3.56
CA GLN A 45 -17.93 1.78 -2.67
C GLN A 45 -17.40 0.53 -3.42
N LYS A 46 -17.66 0.42 -4.72
CA LYS A 46 -17.10 -0.60 -5.60
C LYS A 46 -15.64 -0.36 -6.01
N TRP A 47 -14.90 0.57 -5.41
CA TRP A 47 -13.46 0.68 -5.68
C TRP A 47 -12.76 -0.67 -5.52
N CYS A 48 -12.98 -1.38 -4.42
CA CYS A 48 -12.49 -2.75 -4.22
C CYS A 48 -12.93 -3.75 -5.30
N MET A 49 -14.15 -3.62 -5.83
CA MET A 49 -14.66 -4.47 -6.92
C MET A 49 -14.08 -4.10 -8.29
N PHE A 50 -13.75 -2.82 -8.53
CA PHE A 50 -13.26 -2.34 -9.82
C PHE A 50 -11.75 -2.55 -9.97
N THR A 51 -11.00 -2.49 -8.88
CA THR A 51 -9.55 -2.72 -8.86
C THR A 51 -9.16 -4.17 -8.59
N GLY A 52 -10.11 -5.05 -8.23
CA GLY A 52 -9.81 -6.44 -7.88
C GLY A 52 -8.89 -6.55 -6.66
N LEU A 53 -8.99 -5.60 -5.72
CA LEU A 53 -8.16 -5.57 -4.52
C LEU A 53 -8.40 -6.83 -3.71
N SER A 54 -7.40 -7.70 -3.73
CA SER A 54 -7.31 -8.87 -2.88
C SER A 54 -6.45 -8.52 -1.68
N TRP A 55 -6.80 -9.11 -0.54
CA TRP A 55 -5.89 -9.15 0.61
C TRP A 55 -4.59 -9.89 0.29
N GLU A 56 -4.52 -10.63 -0.81
CA GLU A 56 -3.28 -11.18 -1.33
C GLU A 56 -2.65 -10.22 -2.35
N VAL A 57 -1.41 -9.80 -2.05
CA VAL A 57 -0.62 -8.93 -2.92
C VAL A 57 0.55 -9.74 -3.45
N THR A 58 0.67 -9.80 -4.78
CA THR A 58 1.83 -10.40 -5.43
C THR A 58 2.85 -9.32 -5.73
N LEU A 59 4.06 -9.48 -5.20
CA LEU A 59 5.18 -8.58 -5.42
C LEU A 59 5.96 -9.01 -6.66
N GLY A 60 6.49 -8.03 -7.40
CA GLY A 60 7.40 -8.31 -8.51
C GLY A 60 8.73 -8.88 -7.99
N GLU A 61 9.50 -9.55 -8.86
CA GLU A 61 10.81 -10.12 -8.47
C GLU A 61 11.77 -9.07 -7.90
N ASN A 62 11.74 -7.84 -8.43
CA ASN A 62 12.55 -6.71 -7.96
C ASN A 62 12.14 -6.19 -6.57
N GLU A 63 10.99 -6.62 -6.06
CA GLU A 63 10.38 -6.18 -4.80
C GLU A 63 10.41 -7.31 -3.75
N GLY A 64 11.20 -8.36 -3.99
CA GLY A 64 11.29 -9.54 -3.12
C GLY A 64 10.43 -10.72 -3.56
N GLY A 65 9.55 -10.53 -4.54
CA GLY A 65 8.73 -11.58 -5.13
C GLY A 65 7.71 -12.22 -4.18
N GLY A 66 6.94 -13.16 -4.74
CA GLY A 66 5.97 -13.97 -4.00
C GLY A 66 4.64 -13.28 -3.73
N THR A 67 3.72 -14.04 -3.14
CA THR A 67 2.37 -13.58 -2.78
C THR A 67 2.28 -13.47 -1.27
N HIS A 68 1.91 -12.27 -0.80
CA HIS A 68 1.84 -11.92 0.61
C HIS A 68 0.39 -11.64 0.99
N SER A 69 -0.07 -12.25 2.08
CA SER A 69 -1.38 -11.92 2.65
C SER A 69 -1.27 -10.71 3.56
N LEU A 70 -2.11 -9.72 3.28
CA LEU A 70 -2.32 -8.53 4.09
C LEU A 70 -3.32 -8.80 5.22
N LEU A 71 -4.11 -9.88 5.22
CA LEU A 71 -4.97 -10.23 6.35
C LEU A 71 -4.13 -10.75 7.53
N SER A 72 -4.58 -10.46 8.75
CA SER A 72 -4.18 -11.28 9.90
C SER A 72 -4.98 -12.57 9.79
N SER A 73 -4.40 -13.70 10.19
CA SER A 73 -4.96 -15.06 10.03
C SER A 73 -6.37 -15.33 10.58
N LEU A 74 -7.08 -14.30 11.07
CA LEU A 74 -8.36 -14.33 11.78
C LEU A 74 -9.46 -13.48 11.15
N SER A 75 -9.23 -12.77 10.03
CA SER A 75 -10.23 -11.87 9.43
C SER A 75 -10.83 -12.43 8.14
N ASP A 76 -12.16 -12.34 8.02
CA ASP A 76 -12.94 -12.75 6.84
C ASP A 76 -12.48 -12.04 5.55
N ASN A 77 -12.60 -12.72 4.42
CA ASN A 77 -12.10 -12.24 3.11
C ASN A 77 -12.95 -11.11 2.49
N SER A 78 -14.07 -10.70 3.10
CA SER A 78 -14.91 -9.65 2.54
C SER A 78 -14.45 -8.26 2.99
N MET A 79 -14.00 -7.42 2.06
CA MET A 79 -13.70 -6.01 2.35
C MET A 79 -14.98 -5.18 2.49
N VAL A 80 -15.17 -4.58 3.67
CA VAL A 80 -16.13 -3.51 3.96
C VAL A 80 -15.40 -2.15 3.92
N ALA A 81 -16.12 -1.03 3.87
CA ALA A 81 -15.52 0.31 3.78
C ALA A 81 -14.48 0.62 4.88
N ASP A 82 -14.68 0.10 6.10
CA ASP A 82 -13.71 0.24 7.20
C ASP A 82 -12.43 -0.57 6.97
N ASP A 83 -12.51 -1.66 6.21
CA ASP A 83 -11.38 -2.52 5.87
C ASP A 83 -10.43 -1.88 4.84
N VAL A 84 -10.93 -0.89 4.08
CA VAL A 84 -10.14 -0.23 3.04
C VAL A 84 -9.01 0.61 3.65
N LEU A 85 -9.26 1.29 4.77
CA LEU A 85 -8.23 2.04 5.49
C LEU A 85 -7.14 1.11 6.03
N GLU A 86 -7.55 -0.03 6.61
CA GLU A 86 -6.60 -1.02 7.11
C GLU A 86 -5.83 -1.68 5.97
N TYR A 87 -6.49 -1.93 4.82
CA TYR A 87 -5.83 -2.40 3.62
C TYR A 87 -4.72 -1.45 3.17
N VAL A 88 -5.03 -0.14 3.01
CA VAL A 88 -4.05 0.88 2.61
C VAL A 88 -2.87 0.91 3.58
N ARG A 89 -3.16 0.86 4.89
CA ARG A 89 -2.13 0.84 5.94
C ARG A 89 -1.20 -0.36 5.77
N ARG A 90 -1.76 -1.57 5.63
CA ARG A 90 -0.98 -2.81 5.52
C ARG A 90 -0.25 -2.93 4.17
N TYR A 91 -0.86 -2.46 3.09
CA TYR A 91 -0.21 -2.36 1.78
C TYR A 91 1.02 -1.44 1.85
N ALA A 92 0.88 -0.26 2.47
CA ALA A 92 2.00 0.66 2.67
C ALA A 92 3.11 0.04 3.54
N GLU A 93 2.76 -0.68 4.63
CA GLU A 93 3.75 -1.40 5.43
C GLU A 93 4.47 -2.49 4.63
N LEU A 94 3.74 -3.31 3.87
CA LEU A 94 4.34 -4.35 3.02
C LEU A 94 5.31 -3.74 2.00
N ARG A 95 4.93 -2.64 1.34
CA ARG A 95 5.71 -2.05 0.24
C ARG A 95 6.88 -1.19 0.68
N MET A 96 6.83 -0.62 1.88
CA MET A 96 7.78 0.42 2.31
C MET A 96 8.68 0.01 3.48
N ILE A 97 8.37 -1.11 4.16
CA ILE A 97 9.03 -1.53 5.40
C ILE A 97 9.49 -2.99 5.34
N LYS A 98 8.68 -3.90 4.78
CA LYS A 98 8.99 -5.32 4.66
C LYS A 98 9.72 -5.63 3.36
#